data_AF-A0A7S3ZVH7-F1
#
_entry.id   AF-A0A7S3ZVH7-F1
#
_cell.length_a   1.000
_cell.length_b   1.000
_cell.length_c   1.000
_cell.angle_alpha   90.00
_cell.angle_beta   90.00
_cell.angle_gamma   90.00
#
_symmetry.space_group_name_H-M   'P 1'
#
loop_
_entity.id
_entity.type
_entity.pdbx_description
1 polymer ?
#
loop_
_entity_poly.entity_id
_entity_poly.type
_entity_poly.pdbx_seq_one_letter_code
_entity_poly.pdbx_strand_id
1 'polypeptide(L)'
;MADPDATKQEEKPPSPRDVVKVLAELGYAYKAPEGGTVSDERLTQVDDESKGFEWKGQENYDAVAAACALYCKTRLVLASGLMETALGEARCWAHPSDAGPNAPIIFLVCGSFPGGSAGVWGRSLCVNGTLREGGMFDYIERCRNELGANVVVADPNVSEEAGRIVAGSETPHRHLSTLYSRAIHKDETRPIAIVAHSYGASAVAFLFKDKPQCRARIKAVALTDGCALYGSILKEEVPPSGSARLEHNRKYAPAAFEDDSEAGAAYASVARNFVSSSEPAGTPLPGRGPFESVSAGHTSHPATTHAATEEVFSFLKEKLAK
;
A
#
# COMPACT_ATOMS: atom_id res chain seq x y z
N MET A 1 37.73 29.66 16.30
CA MET A 1 37.20 29.24 15.00
C MET A 1 36.03 28.34 15.31
N ALA A 2 34.82 28.76 14.91
CA ALA A 2 33.58 28.08 15.27
C ALA A 2 33.43 26.77 14.47
N ASP A 3 32.96 25.75 15.19
CA ASP A 3 32.61 24.43 14.68
C ASP A 3 31.47 24.54 13.64
N PRO A 4 31.61 23.99 12.43
CA PRO A 4 30.58 24.05 11.39
C PRO A 4 29.44 23.04 11.60
N ASP A 5 29.42 22.27 12.69
CA ASP A 5 28.32 21.35 12.98
C ASP A 5 27.11 22.09 13.59
N ALA A 6 26.50 22.95 12.77
CA ALA A 6 25.16 23.44 13.03
C ALA A 6 24.20 22.24 12.97
N THR A 7 23.88 21.71 14.15
CA THR A 7 22.79 20.78 14.44
C THR A 7 21.63 20.97 13.45
N LYS A 8 21.57 20.12 12.43
CA LYS A 8 20.32 19.83 11.75
C LYS A 8 19.46 19.13 12.78
N GLN A 9 18.52 19.87 13.36
CA GLN A 9 17.43 19.28 14.13
C GLN A 9 16.81 18.20 13.22
N GLU A 10 16.79 16.95 13.70
CA GLU A 10 15.94 15.94 13.08
C GLU A 10 14.52 16.50 13.11
N GLU A 11 13.99 16.86 11.93
CA GLU A 11 12.61 17.29 11.80
C GLU A 11 11.73 16.15 12.27
N LYS A 12 11.19 16.28 13.48
CA LYS A 12 10.22 15.34 14.03
C LYS A 12 9.03 15.29 13.06
N PRO A 13 8.52 14.10 12.70
CA PRO A 13 7.39 14.01 11.80
C PRO A 13 6.23 14.90 12.31
N PRO A 14 5.55 15.63 11.41
CA PRO A 14 4.55 16.62 11.79
C PRO A 14 3.47 15.96 12.64
N SER A 15 3.10 16.61 13.74
CA SER A 15 2.05 16.10 14.61
C SER A 15 0.70 16.13 13.88
N PRO A 16 -0.30 15.33 14.27
CA PRO A 16 -1.62 15.38 13.64
C PRO A 16 -2.24 16.79 13.59
N ARG A 17 -1.94 17.64 14.59
CA ARG A 17 -2.38 19.04 14.61
C ARG A 17 -1.74 19.86 13.50
N ASP A 18 -0.46 19.61 13.23
CA ASP A 18 0.27 20.29 12.16
C ASP A 18 -0.30 19.90 10.79
N VAL A 19 -0.69 18.64 10.61
CA VAL A 19 -1.27 18.16 9.34
C VAL A 19 -2.64 18.77 9.05
N VAL A 20 -3.51 18.85 10.07
CA VAL A 20 -4.81 19.54 9.94
C VAL A 20 -4.60 21.01 9.60
N LYS A 21 -3.59 21.65 10.20
CA LYS A 21 -3.23 23.04 9.90
C LYS A 21 -2.75 23.21 8.46
N VAL A 22 -1.90 22.32 7.94
CA VAL A 22 -1.43 22.36 6.54
C VAL A 22 -2.60 22.28 5.55
N LEU A 23 -3.55 21.36 5.76
CA LEU A 23 -4.74 21.29 4.90
C LEU A 23 -5.57 22.58 4.98
N ALA A 24 -5.78 23.12 6.18
CA ALA A 24 -6.54 24.35 6.36
C ALA A 24 -5.87 25.56 5.70
N GLU A 25 -4.54 25.66 5.76
CA GLU A 25 -3.76 26.70 5.05
C GLU A 25 -3.88 26.59 3.53
N LEU A 26 -4.10 25.38 3.01
CA LEU A 26 -4.41 25.13 1.60
C LEU A 26 -5.90 25.34 1.27
N GLY A 27 -6.73 25.70 2.25
CA GLY A 27 -8.16 25.96 2.10
C GLY A 27 -9.06 24.72 2.22
N TYR A 28 -8.55 23.61 2.73
CA TYR A 28 -9.27 22.33 2.77
C TYR A 28 -9.33 21.67 4.15
N ALA A 29 -10.32 20.81 4.36
CA ALA A 29 -10.43 19.94 5.52
C ALA A 29 -11.15 18.63 5.14
N TYR A 30 -10.78 17.51 5.77
CA TYR A 30 -11.56 16.28 5.68
C TYR A 30 -12.76 16.35 6.61
N LYS A 31 -13.93 15.96 6.08
CA LYS A 31 -15.20 15.93 6.82
C LYS A 31 -15.97 14.66 6.48
N ALA A 32 -16.45 13.98 7.53
CA ALA A 32 -17.41 12.89 7.40
C ALA A 32 -18.84 13.46 7.44
N PRO A 33 -19.81 12.81 6.78
CA PRO A 33 -21.22 13.07 7.05
C PRO A 33 -21.55 12.77 8.52
N GLU A 34 -22.66 13.30 9.01
CA GLU A 34 -23.12 13.03 10.38
C GLU A 34 -23.30 11.51 10.60
N GLY A 35 -22.70 10.99 11.67
CA GLY A 35 -22.67 9.55 11.97
C GLY A 35 -21.70 8.73 11.11
N GLY A 36 -20.94 9.35 10.21
CA GLY A 36 -19.96 8.69 9.35
C GLY A 36 -18.67 8.28 10.08
N THR A 37 -17.95 7.37 9.46
CA THR A 37 -16.64 6.87 9.90
C THR A 37 -15.49 7.62 9.22
N VAL A 38 -14.25 7.29 9.58
CA VAL A 38 -13.04 7.77 8.86
C VAL A 38 -13.12 7.51 7.36
N SER A 39 -13.67 6.36 6.97
CA SER A 39 -13.77 5.97 5.56
C SER A 39 -14.74 6.87 4.79
N ASP A 40 -15.72 7.45 5.47
CA ASP A 40 -16.74 8.31 4.84
C ASP A 40 -16.28 9.77 4.70
N GLU A 41 -15.06 10.08 5.14
CA GLU A 41 -14.51 11.42 5.02
C GLU A 41 -14.18 11.77 3.58
N ARG A 42 -14.54 12.99 3.20
CA ARG A 42 -14.20 13.60 1.91
C ARG A 42 -13.44 14.90 2.14
N LEU A 43 -12.58 15.27 1.19
CA LEU A 43 -11.94 16.59 1.21
C LEU A 43 -12.97 17.67 0.86
N THR A 44 -13.08 18.69 1.69
CA THR A 44 -14.02 19.80 1.55
C THR A 44 -13.29 21.14 1.67
N GLN A 45 -13.86 22.21 1.11
CA GLN A 45 -13.34 23.56 1.32
C GLN A 45 -13.69 24.04 2.73
N VAL A 46 -12.75 24.74 3.38
CA VAL A 46 -12.95 25.26 4.76
C VAL A 46 -14.10 26.26 4.82
N ASP A 47 -14.25 27.08 3.77
CA ASP A 47 -15.27 28.13 3.71
C ASP A 47 -16.64 27.63 3.22
N ASP A 48 -16.70 26.43 2.60
CA ASP A 48 -17.91 25.86 2.02
C ASP A 48 -17.82 24.33 1.97
N GLU A 49 -18.31 23.68 3.03
CA GLU A 49 -18.23 22.22 3.18
C GLU A 49 -19.03 21.44 2.10
N SER A 50 -19.88 22.13 1.32
CA SER A 50 -20.59 21.53 0.19
C SER A 50 -19.70 21.31 -1.04
N LYS A 51 -18.55 21.98 -1.10
CA LYS A 51 -17.60 21.91 -2.22
C LYS A 51 -16.38 21.07 -1.86
N GLY A 52 -15.90 20.30 -2.84
CA GLY A 52 -14.66 19.54 -2.77
C GLY A 52 -13.44 20.30 -3.30
N PHE A 53 -12.44 19.54 -3.73
CA PHE A 53 -11.24 20.07 -4.37
C PHE A 53 -11.57 20.95 -5.59
N GLU A 54 -10.89 22.09 -5.71
CA GLU A 54 -10.94 22.98 -6.87
C GLU A 54 -9.56 23.04 -7.52
N TRP A 55 -9.51 22.81 -8.84
CA TRP A 55 -8.25 22.87 -9.59
C TRP A 55 -7.71 24.31 -9.69
N LYS A 56 -6.55 24.55 -9.09
CA LYS A 56 -5.81 25.83 -9.14
C LYS A 56 -4.43 25.70 -9.79
N GLY A 57 -4.21 24.62 -10.55
CA GLY A 57 -2.93 24.29 -11.18
C GLY A 57 -2.19 23.11 -10.51
N GLN A 58 -1.18 22.61 -11.20
CA GLN A 58 -0.47 21.38 -10.82
C GLN A 58 0.25 21.50 -9.47
N GLU A 59 0.92 22.62 -9.21
CA GLU A 59 1.63 22.87 -7.95
C GLU A 59 0.69 22.84 -6.75
N ASN A 60 -0.48 23.48 -6.88
CA ASN A 60 -1.51 23.44 -5.84
C ASN A 60 -2.07 22.03 -5.65
N TYR A 61 -2.37 21.33 -6.74
CA TYR A 61 -2.84 19.94 -6.67
C TYR A 61 -1.81 19.06 -5.95
N ASP A 62 -0.52 19.16 -6.28
CA ASP A 62 0.52 18.35 -5.65
C ASP A 62 0.69 18.68 -4.17
N ALA A 63 0.59 19.95 -3.77
CA ALA A 63 0.60 20.36 -2.36
C ALA A 63 -0.60 19.79 -1.58
N VAL A 64 -1.81 19.93 -2.11
CA VAL A 64 -3.04 19.37 -1.50
C VAL A 64 -2.95 17.86 -1.40
N ALA A 65 -2.52 17.20 -2.47
CA ALA A 65 -2.41 15.77 -2.54
C ALA A 65 -1.34 15.20 -1.59
N ALA A 66 -0.22 15.91 -1.39
CA ALA A 66 0.77 15.57 -0.38
C ALA A 66 0.20 15.73 1.05
N ALA A 67 -0.52 16.81 1.31
CA ALA A 67 -1.20 17.04 2.58
C ALA A 67 -2.28 15.97 2.87
N CYS A 68 -3.00 15.51 1.85
CA CYS A 68 -3.95 14.40 1.96
C CYS A 68 -3.25 13.09 2.32
N ALA A 69 -2.11 12.77 1.68
CA ALA A 69 -1.35 11.57 2.03
C ALA A 69 -0.82 11.62 3.48
N LEU A 70 -0.36 12.78 3.91
CA LEU A 70 0.07 13.00 5.28
C LEU A 70 -1.10 12.87 6.27
N TYR A 71 -2.28 13.40 5.91
CA TYR A 71 -3.51 13.21 6.68
C TYR A 71 -3.83 11.72 6.85
N CYS A 72 -3.81 10.94 5.77
CA CYS A 72 -4.04 9.50 5.84
C CYS A 72 -3.05 8.79 6.77
N LYS A 73 -1.76 9.16 6.75
CA LYS A 73 -0.76 8.64 7.71
C LYS A 73 -1.15 8.96 9.15
N THR A 74 -1.59 10.19 9.47
CA THR A 74 -2.06 10.49 10.84
C THR A 74 -3.26 9.66 11.26
N ARG A 75 -4.15 9.31 10.31
CA ARG A 75 -5.34 8.49 10.57
C ARG A 75 -5.05 7.03 10.81
N LEU A 76 -3.95 6.50 10.30
CA LEU A 76 -3.49 5.16 10.70
C LEU A 76 -3.29 5.09 12.22
N VAL A 77 -2.72 6.14 12.84
CA VAL A 77 -2.61 6.22 14.31
C VAL A 77 -3.95 6.50 14.95
N LEU A 78 -4.60 7.61 14.58
CA LEU A 78 -5.72 8.15 15.34
C LEU A 78 -7.02 7.37 15.17
N ALA A 79 -7.28 6.83 13.98
CA ALA A 79 -8.50 6.07 13.70
C ALA A 79 -8.28 4.56 13.73
N SER A 80 -7.08 4.10 13.35
CA SER A 80 -6.81 2.66 13.27
C SER A 80 -5.88 2.14 14.39
N GLY A 81 -5.31 2.98 15.25
CA GLY A 81 -4.38 2.54 16.29
C GLY A 81 -3.11 1.85 15.75
N LEU A 82 -2.82 1.97 14.45
CA LEU A 82 -1.60 1.46 13.84
C LEU A 82 -0.49 2.47 14.10
N MET A 83 0.58 2.01 14.74
CA MET A 83 1.75 2.82 15.05
C MET A 83 2.87 2.50 14.07
N GLU A 84 3.69 3.51 13.78
CA GLU A 84 4.94 3.29 13.06
C GLU A 84 5.80 2.28 13.84
N THR A 85 6.21 1.22 13.17
CA THR A 85 6.97 0.10 13.71
C THR A 85 8.28 -0.01 12.97
N ALA A 86 9.39 0.10 13.70
CA ALA A 86 10.73 0.04 13.14
C ALA A 86 11.06 -1.38 12.65
N LEU A 87 11.66 -1.45 11.47
CA LEU A 87 12.22 -2.64 10.83
C LEU A 87 13.73 -2.46 10.64
N GLY A 88 14.40 -1.77 11.57
CA GLY A 88 15.71 -1.17 11.36
C GLY A 88 15.54 0.28 10.91
N GLU A 89 16.17 0.65 9.79
CA GLU A 89 15.96 1.95 9.16
C GLU A 89 14.63 2.00 8.40
N ALA A 90 14.20 0.88 7.81
CA ALA A 90 12.87 0.74 7.24
C ALA A 90 11.77 0.75 8.32
N ARG A 91 10.53 1.00 7.92
CA ARG A 91 9.36 1.05 8.82
C ARG A 91 8.12 0.43 8.20
N CYS A 92 7.20 -0.03 9.02
CA CYS A 92 5.84 -0.35 8.62
C CYS A 92 4.86 0.24 9.64
N TRP A 93 3.57 -0.01 9.47
CA TRP A 93 2.55 0.43 10.41
C TRP A 93 1.76 -0.78 10.89
N ALA A 94 1.80 -1.03 12.19
CA ALA A 94 1.21 -2.20 12.82
C ALA A 94 0.58 -1.81 14.17
N HIS A 95 -0.39 -2.61 14.63
CA HIS A 95 -0.94 -2.40 15.97
C HIS A 95 0.08 -2.87 17.02
N PRO A 96 0.29 -2.14 18.13
CA PRO A 96 1.28 -2.53 19.14
C PRO A 96 0.89 -3.81 19.90
N SER A 97 -0.40 -4.12 19.96
CA SER A 97 -0.92 -5.36 20.56
C SER A 97 -1.29 -6.38 19.48
N ASP A 98 -1.00 -7.65 19.76
CA ASP A 98 -1.36 -8.77 18.90
C ASP A 98 -2.84 -9.15 19.05
N ALA A 99 -3.54 -9.44 17.94
CA ALA A 99 -4.91 -9.97 17.91
C ALA A 99 -5.03 -11.42 18.44
N GLY A 100 -3.91 -12.06 18.77
CA GLY A 100 -3.83 -13.38 19.39
C GLY A 100 -2.96 -14.35 18.59
N PRO A 101 -2.47 -15.44 19.22
CA PRO A 101 -1.46 -16.33 18.64
C PRO A 101 -1.88 -17.04 17.34
N ASN A 102 -3.19 -17.11 17.05
CA ASN A 102 -3.72 -17.80 15.86
C ASN A 102 -4.31 -16.84 14.81
N ALA A 103 -4.37 -15.52 15.09
CA ALA A 103 -5.01 -14.58 14.19
C ALA A 103 -4.22 -14.47 12.86
N PRO A 104 -4.82 -14.47 11.66
CA PRO A 104 -4.06 -14.30 10.43
C PRO A 104 -3.34 -12.94 10.40
N ILE A 105 -2.27 -12.84 9.63
CA ILE A 105 -1.55 -11.57 9.41
C ILE A 105 -1.85 -11.10 7.99
N ILE A 106 -2.33 -9.86 7.84
CA ILE A 106 -2.71 -9.29 6.55
C ILE A 106 -1.81 -8.11 6.21
N PHE A 107 -1.13 -8.18 5.06
CA PHE A 107 -0.33 -7.07 4.55
C PHE A 107 -1.18 -6.23 3.62
N LEU A 108 -1.17 -4.91 3.84
CA LEU A 108 -1.70 -3.93 2.90
C LEU A 108 -0.52 -3.23 2.22
N VAL A 109 -0.43 -3.35 0.90
CA VAL A 109 0.71 -2.89 0.10
C VAL A 109 0.26 -1.94 -1.00
N CYS A 110 0.57 -0.65 -0.86
CA CYS A 110 0.20 0.36 -1.85
C CYS A 110 0.94 0.19 -3.20
N GLY A 111 0.45 0.91 -4.22
CA GLY A 111 1.16 1.08 -5.49
C GLY A 111 2.38 2.00 -5.38
N SER A 112 2.92 2.43 -6.53
CA SER A 112 4.09 3.30 -6.58
C SER A 112 3.78 4.74 -6.14
N PHE A 113 4.78 5.41 -5.56
CA PHE A 113 4.77 6.85 -5.36
C PHE A 113 4.70 7.61 -6.71
N PRO A 114 4.04 8.77 -6.78
CA PRO A 114 3.26 9.45 -5.73
C PRO A 114 1.82 8.94 -5.60
N GLY A 115 1.42 7.91 -6.37
CA GLY A 115 0.05 7.39 -6.37
C GLY A 115 -0.35 6.72 -5.05
N GLY A 116 0.57 5.98 -4.42
CA GLY A 116 0.33 5.27 -3.17
C GLY A 116 1.38 5.55 -2.10
N SER A 117 0.99 5.40 -0.83
CA SER A 117 1.87 5.42 0.35
C SER A 117 1.16 4.71 1.52
N ALA A 118 1.82 4.53 2.67
CA ALA A 118 1.13 3.99 3.85
C ALA A 118 -0.17 4.78 4.15
N GLY A 119 -1.29 4.06 4.22
CA GLY A 119 -2.63 4.64 4.44
C GLY A 119 -3.36 5.09 3.17
N VAL A 120 -2.71 5.07 2.00
CA VAL A 120 -3.25 5.53 0.71
C VAL A 120 -3.12 4.46 -0.36
N TRP A 121 -4.26 4.03 -0.90
CA TRP A 121 -4.32 3.27 -2.15
C TRP A 121 -4.09 4.17 -3.36
N GLY A 122 -4.82 5.28 -3.44
CA GLY A 122 -4.83 6.18 -4.59
C GLY A 122 -4.95 7.64 -4.17
N ARG A 123 -3.85 8.40 -4.35
CA ARG A 123 -3.75 9.82 -3.98
C ARG A 123 -4.84 10.68 -4.62
N SER A 124 -5.15 10.46 -5.91
CA SER A 124 -6.20 11.22 -6.61
C SER A 124 -7.59 10.95 -6.02
N LEU A 125 -7.86 9.74 -5.53
CA LEU A 125 -9.13 9.40 -4.90
C LEU A 125 -9.25 10.02 -3.51
N CYS A 126 -8.15 10.09 -2.74
CA CYS A 126 -8.15 10.83 -1.48
C CYS A 126 -8.51 12.32 -1.68
N VAL A 127 -8.07 12.92 -2.79
CA VAL A 127 -8.35 14.34 -3.10
C VAL A 127 -9.78 14.55 -3.63
N ASN A 128 -10.26 13.67 -4.50
CA ASN A 128 -11.48 13.91 -5.29
C ASN A 128 -12.69 13.08 -4.84
N GLY A 129 -12.50 12.06 -4.00
CA GLY A 129 -13.54 11.18 -3.50
C GLY A 129 -13.51 11.08 -1.97
N THR A 130 -13.74 9.87 -1.48
CA THR A 130 -13.74 9.53 -0.05
C THR A 130 -12.48 8.79 0.36
N LEU A 131 -12.21 8.74 1.67
CA LEU A 131 -11.16 7.91 2.22
C LEU A 131 -11.46 6.41 2.13
N ARG A 132 -12.71 6.02 1.90
CA ARG A 132 -13.12 4.64 1.55
C ARG A 132 -12.59 4.25 0.17
N GLU A 133 -12.59 5.20 -0.76
CA GLU A 133 -12.12 4.99 -2.13
C GLU A 133 -10.60 5.05 -2.23
N GLY A 134 -10.00 6.08 -1.62
CA GLY A 134 -8.57 6.34 -1.77
C GLY A 134 -7.68 5.85 -0.62
N GLY A 135 -8.24 5.66 0.56
CA GLY A 135 -7.51 5.29 1.78
C GLY A 135 -7.63 3.80 2.13
N MET A 136 -6.80 3.36 3.08
CA MET A 136 -6.76 1.95 3.51
C MET A 136 -7.74 1.60 4.64
N PHE A 137 -8.49 2.57 5.17
CA PHE A 137 -9.16 2.43 6.47
C PHE A 137 -10.28 1.39 6.48
N ASP A 138 -11.08 1.33 5.42
CA ASP A 138 -12.10 0.30 5.27
C ASP A 138 -11.48 -1.11 5.28
N TYR A 139 -10.40 -1.30 4.51
CA TYR A 139 -9.66 -2.56 4.51
C TYR A 139 -9.09 -2.90 5.90
N ILE A 140 -8.52 -1.92 6.62
CA ILE A 140 -7.96 -2.14 7.96
C ILE A 140 -9.07 -2.59 8.93
N GLU A 141 -10.21 -1.90 8.90
CA GLU A 141 -11.35 -2.20 9.78
C GLU A 141 -11.91 -3.59 9.48
N ARG A 142 -12.20 -3.89 8.21
CA ARG A 142 -12.76 -5.18 7.78
C ARG A 142 -11.79 -6.34 8.03
N CYS A 143 -10.49 -6.16 7.83
CA CYS A 143 -9.50 -7.19 8.16
C CYS A 143 -9.54 -7.55 9.65
N ARG A 144 -9.74 -6.57 10.54
CA ARG A 144 -9.83 -6.83 11.98
C ARG A 144 -11.18 -7.42 12.37
N ASN A 145 -12.27 -6.81 11.90
CA ASN A 145 -13.61 -7.12 12.36
C ASN A 145 -14.18 -8.39 11.71
N GLU A 146 -13.87 -8.63 10.43
CA GLU A 146 -14.42 -9.77 9.69
C GLU A 146 -13.46 -10.97 9.64
N LEU A 147 -12.15 -10.73 9.70
CA LEU A 147 -11.12 -11.79 9.59
C LEU A 147 -10.36 -12.03 10.89
N GLY A 148 -10.61 -11.23 11.95
CA GLY A 148 -9.88 -11.34 13.21
C GLY A 148 -8.38 -11.14 13.07
N ALA A 149 -7.93 -10.37 12.07
CA ALA A 149 -6.55 -10.35 11.63
C ALA A 149 -5.69 -9.28 12.33
N ASN A 150 -4.39 -9.57 12.43
CA ASN A 150 -3.36 -8.55 12.60
C ASN A 150 -3.09 -7.86 11.26
N VAL A 151 -3.30 -6.55 11.21
CA VAL A 151 -3.06 -5.76 10.00
C VAL A 151 -1.69 -5.10 10.07
N VAL A 152 -0.92 -5.27 8.99
CA VAL A 152 0.35 -4.58 8.78
C VAL A 152 0.26 -3.80 7.47
N VAL A 153 0.38 -2.48 7.55
CA VAL A 153 0.47 -1.60 6.38
C VAL A 153 1.94 -1.40 6.06
N ALA A 154 2.35 -1.79 4.85
CA ALA A 154 3.70 -1.54 4.34
C ALA A 154 3.87 -0.07 3.95
N ASP A 155 5.09 0.46 4.02
CA ASP A 155 5.43 1.79 3.50
C ASP A 155 6.56 1.69 2.45
N PRO A 156 6.34 0.95 1.34
CA PRO A 156 7.39 0.52 0.41
C PRO A 156 8.01 1.65 -0.41
N ASN A 157 7.44 2.86 -0.32
CA ASN A 157 7.84 4.01 -1.11
C ASN A 157 8.74 5.00 -0.34
N VAL A 158 9.00 4.75 0.95
CA VAL A 158 10.01 5.50 1.72
C VAL A 158 11.36 4.80 1.49
N SER A 159 12.07 5.20 0.44
CA SER A 159 13.38 4.64 0.07
C SER A 159 14.55 5.57 0.39
N GLU A 160 14.29 6.83 0.68
CA GLU A 160 15.27 7.84 1.03
C GLU A 160 14.72 8.77 2.11
N GLU A 161 15.54 9.09 3.11
CA GLU A 161 15.24 10.05 4.16
C GLU A 161 16.46 10.94 4.41
N ALA A 162 16.25 12.26 4.51
CA ALA A 162 17.31 13.25 4.70
C ALA A 162 18.50 13.10 3.73
N GLY A 163 18.24 12.70 2.48
CA GLY A 163 19.27 12.48 1.45
C GLY A 163 20.01 11.14 1.55
N ARG A 164 19.56 10.22 2.41
CA ARG A 164 20.18 8.90 2.61
C ARG A 164 19.21 7.79 2.24
N ILE A 165 19.71 6.82 1.46
CA ILE A 165 18.96 5.60 1.15
C ILE A 165 18.64 4.86 2.46
N VAL A 166 17.37 4.48 2.63
CA VAL A 166 16.88 3.76 3.80
C VAL A 166 17.21 2.28 3.67
N ALA A 167 18.08 1.76 4.52
CA ALA A 167 18.50 0.35 4.45
C ALA A 167 17.31 -0.60 4.68
N GLY A 168 17.18 -1.59 3.80
CA GLY A 168 16.05 -2.53 3.79
C GLY A 168 14.76 -1.98 3.17
N SER A 169 14.74 -0.73 2.72
CA SER A 169 13.62 -0.11 1.97
C SER A 169 14.11 0.58 0.70
N GLU A 170 15.29 0.19 0.19
CA GLU A 170 15.92 0.83 -0.97
C GLU A 170 15.03 0.74 -2.21
N THR A 171 14.19 -0.28 -2.27
CA THR A 171 13.19 -0.50 -3.30
C THR A 171 11.92 -1.07 -2.66
N PRO A 172 10.74 -0.93 -3.31
CA PRO A 172 9.51 -1.59 -2.85
C PRO A 172 9.67 -3.11 -2.64
N HIS A 173 10.45 -3.75 -3.49
CA HIS A 173 10.79 -5.17 -3.43
C HIS A 173 11.54 -5.51 -2.13
N ARG A 174 12.62 -4.77 -1.84
CA ARG A 174 13.40 -4.96 -0.62
C ARG A 174 12.59 -4.66 0.63
N HIS A 175 11.75 -3.64 0.60
CA HIS A 175 10.88 -3.30 1.72
C HIS A 175 10.03 -4.49 2.18
N LEU A 176 9.33 -5.17 1.26
CA LEU A 176 8.51 -6.33 1.65
C LEU A 176 9.32 -7.51 2.18
N SER A 177 10.51 -7.75 1.62
CA SER A 177 11.41 -8.79 2.14
C SER A 177 11.92 -8.46 3.54
N THR A 178 12.23 -7.19 3.81
CA THR A 178 12.61 -6.70 5.14
C THR A 178 11.44 -6.81 6.12
N LEU A 179 10.24 -6.38 5.71
CA LEU A 179 9.02 -6.49 6.51
C LEU A 179 8.75 -7.94 6.90
N TYR A 180 8.74 -8.86 5.95
CA TYR A 180 8.58 -10.28 6.22
C TYR A 180 9.65 -10.79 7.21
N SER A 181 10.91 -10.44 6.96
CA SER A 181 12.06 -10.93 7.73
C SER A 181 12.25 -10.27 9.09
N ARG A 182 11.58 -9.17 9.41
CA ARG A 182 11.82 -8.44 10.67
C ARG A 182 10.57 -8.32 11.52
N ALA A 183 9.39 -8.14 10.91
CA ALA A 183 8.15 -8.07 11.65
C ALA A 183 7.59 -9.44 12.01
N ILE A 184 7.69 -10.43 11.11
CA ILE A 184 6.78 -11.59 11.13
C ILE A 184 7.48 -12.96 11.01
N HIS A 185 8.77 -13.00 10.64
CA HIS A 185 9.49 -14.27 10.50
C HIS A 185 9.53 -15.12 11.77
N LYS A 186 9.42 -14.52 12.97
CA LYS A 186 9.50 -15.24 14.26
C LYS A 186 8.26 -16.07 14.57
N ASP A 187 7.14 -15.77 13.94
CA ASP A 187 5.90 -16.50 14.10
C ASP A 187 5.71 -17.41 12.89
N GLU A 188 6.24 -18.62 12.92
CA GLU A 188 6.28 -19.48 11.72
C GLU A 188 4.93 -20.12 11.38
N THR A 189 3.96 -20.07 12.31
CA THR A 189 2.72 -20.84 12.22
C THR A 189 1.55 -20.07 11.63
N ARG A 190 1.54 -18.74 11.75
CA ARG A 190 0.36 -17.95 11.35
C ARG A 190 0.23 -17.81 9.83
N PRO A 191 -0.98 -18.02 9.29
CA PRO A 191 -1.26 -17.79 7.88
C PRO A 191 -1.15 -16.30 7.55
N ILE A 192 -0.62 -16.02 6.37
CA ILE A 192 -0.48 -14.66 5.85
C ILE A 192 -1.40 -14.49 4.66
N ALA A 193 -2.06 -13.34 4.57
CA ALA A 193 -2.67 -12.87 3.34
C ALA A 193 -2.10 -11.49 2.95
N ILE A 194 -2.16 -11.16 1.67
CA ILE A 194 -1.65 -9.89 1.15
C ILE A 194 -2.70 -9.27 0.24
N VAL A 195 -2.97 -7.98 0.43
CA VAL A 195 -3.66 -7.14 -0.54
C VAL A 195 -2.66 -6.15 -1.10
N ALA A 196 -2.41 -6.19 -2.41
CA ALA A 196 -1.43 -5.35 -3.07
C ALA A 196 -2.03 -4.61 -4.26
N HIS A 197 -1.81 -3.31 -4.34
CA HIS A 197 -2.30 -2.48 -5.43
C HIS A 197 -1.20 -2.18 -6.46
N SER A 198 -1.55 -2.25 -7.75
CA SER A 198 -0.69 -1.77 -8.84
C SER A 198 0.74 -2.35 -8.75
N TYR A 199 1.77 -1.50 -8.68
CA TYR A 199 3.18 -1.89 -8.55
C TYR A 199 3.51 -2.71 -7.28
N GLY A 200 2.64 -2.67 -6.25
CA GLY A 200 2.77 -3.53 -5.08
C GLY A 200 2.79 -5.02 -5.45
N ALA A 201 2.09 -5.41 -6.52
CA ALA A 201 2.09 -6.78 -7.04
C ALA A 201 3.49 -7.29 -7.39
N SER A 202 4.35 -6.41 -7.92
CA SER A 202 5.72 -6.73 -8.30
C SER A 202 6.60 -6.98 -7.07
N ALA A 203 6.41 -6.17 -6.02
CA ALA A 203 7.09 -6.37 -4.75
C ALA A 203 6.71 -7.72 -4.10
N VAL A 204 5.44 -8.12 -4.21
CA VAL A 204 4.99 -9.44 -3.74
C VAL A 204 5.62 -10.57 -4.55
N ALA A 205 5.68 -10.44 -5.88
CA ALA A 205 6.34 -11.44 -6.73
C ALA A 205 7.81 -11.64 -6.31
N PHE A 206 8.52 -10.56 -6.00
CA PHE A 206 9.88 -10.64 -5.47
C PHE A 206 9.97 -11.30 -4.10
N LEU A 207 9.02 -11.04 -3.19
CA LEU A 207 8.99 -11.69 -1.88
C LEU A 207 8.99 -13.23 -2.01
N PHE A 208 8.21 -13.77 -2.95
CA PHE A 208 8.17 -15.23 -3.23
C PHE A 208 9.50 -15.80 -3.73
N LYS A 209 10.34 -14.97 -4.37
CA LYS A 209 11.69 -15.33 -4.84
C LYS A 209 12.73 -15.19 -3.71
N ASP A 210 12.76 -14.03 -3.04
CA ASP A 210 13.78 -13.69 -2.02
C ASP A 210 13.55 -14.41 -0.68
N LYS A 211 12.32 -14.88 -0.40
CA LYS A 211 11.92 -15.58 0.82
C LYS A 211 11.14 -16.87 0.52
N PRO A 212 11.76 -17.96 0.04
CA PRO A 212 11.06 -19.22 -0.25
C PRO A 212 10.19 -19.75 0.90
N GLN A 213 10.59 -19.49 2.14
CA GLN A 213 9.81 -19.83 3.34
C GLN A 213 8.43 -19.17 3.41
N CYS A 214 8.20 -18.05 2.71
CA CYS A 214 6.90 -17.39 2.67
C CYS A 214 5.87 -18.20 1.89
N ARG A 215 6.31 -19.05 0.95
CA ARG A 215 5.45 -19.83 0.04
C ARG A 215 4.49 -20.76 0.79
N ALA A 216 4.94 -21.32 1.92
CA ALA A 216 4.10 -22.18 2.76
C ALA A 216 3.10 -21.40 3.63
N ARG A 217 3.41 -20.14 3.94
CA ARG A 217 2.67 -19.31 4.90
C ARG A 217 1.66 -18.39 4.25
N ILE A 218 1.97 -17.84 3.08
CA ILE A 218 1.06 -16.97 2.34
C ILE A 218 -0.03 -17.83 1.71
N LYS A 219 -1.27 -17.68 2.18
CA LYS A 219 -2.44 -18.45 1.73
C LYS A 219 -3.25 -17.72 0.67
N ALA A 220 -3.17 -16.39 0.63
CA ALA A 220 -3.93 -15.55 -0.27
C ALA A 220 -3.14 -14.31 -0.70
N VAL A 221 -3.19 -13.96 -1.98
CA VAL A 221 -2.76 -12.66 -2.49
C VAL A 221 -3.85 -12.06 -3.37
N ALA A 222 -4.48 -10.99 -2.91
CA ALA A 222 -5.41 -10.20 -3.70
C ALA A 222 -4.66 -9.03 -4.34
N LEU A 223 -4.56 -9.03 -5.67
CA LEU A 223 -3.97 -7.94 -6.43
C LEU A 223 -5.07 -7.03 -6.94
N THR A 224 -4.92 -5.72 -6.85
CA THR A 224 -5.88 -4.75 -7.38
C THR A 224 -5.22 -3.97 -8.50
N ASP A 225 -5.66 -4.26 -9.72
CA ASP A 225 -5.06 -3.85 -10.99
C ASP A 225 -3.53 -3.99 -10.99
N GLY A 226 -3.06 -5.13 -10.49
CA GLY A 226 -1.65 -5.39 -10.26
C GLY A 226 -0.90 -5.63 -11.57
N CYS A 227 0.23 -4.93 -11.73
CA CYS A 227 1.23 -5.27 -12.75
C CYS A 227 2.08 -6.41 -12.19
N ALA A 228 1.65 -7.64 -12.43
CA ALA A 228 2.37 -8.78 -11.90
C ALA A 228 3.57 -9.09 -12.79
N LEU A 229 4.71 -8.53 -12.38
CA LEU A 229 6.02 -8.68 -13.03
C LEU A 229 6.59 -10.06 -12.68
N TYR A 230 6.56 -10.99 -13.63
CA TYR A 230 7.19 -12.30 -13.48
C TYR A 230 8.24 -12.54 -14.58
N GLY A 231 9.46 -12.91 -14.20
CA GLY A 231 10.56 -13.18 -15.12
C GLY A 231 11.05 -11.96 -15.93
N SER A 232 11.25 -12.15 -17.24
CA SER A 232 11.76 -11.11 -18.17
C SER A 232 10.88 -9.87 -18.32
N ILE A 233 9.65 -9.86 -17.80
CA ILE A 233 8.67 -8.77 -17.96
C ILE A 233 9.16 -7.44 -17.33
N LEU A 234 10.00 -7.52 -16.29
CA LEU A 234 10.70 -6.34 -15.74
C LEU A 234 11.67 -5.68 -16.74
N LYS A 235 12.14 -6.41 -17.77
CA LYS A 235 13.02 -5.86 -18.82
C LYS A 235 12.23 -5.02 -19.83
N GLU A 236 10.93 -5.25 -19.98
CA GLU A 236 10.11 -4.68 -21.05
C GLU A 236 9.22 -3.52 -20.56
N GLU A 237 8.75 -3.54 -19.31
CA GLU A 237 7.86 -2.50 -18.76
C GLU A 237 8.57 -1.26 -18.19
N VAL A 238 9.90 -1.26 -18.06
CA VAL A 238 10.59 0.01 -17.80
C VAL A 238 10.76 0.72 -19.15
N PRO A 239 10.00 1.79 -19.45
CA PRO A 239 10.18 2.52 -20.69
C PRO A 239 11.64 2.97 -20.81
N PRO A 240 12.17 3.19 -22.04
CA PRO A 240 13.56 3.57 -22.26
C PRO A 240 14.03 4.80 -21.46
N SER A 241 13.11 5.63 -20.93
CA SER A 241 13.37 6.78 -20.07
C SER A 241 13.57 6.46 -18.57
N GLY A 242 13.45 5.20 -18.14
CA GLY A 242 13.48 4.77 -16.72
C GLY A 242 14.70 3.95 -16.29
N SER A 243 15.81 3.98 -17.04
CA SER A 243 17.02 3.17 -16.79
C SER A 243 17.53 3.25 -15.35
N ALA A 244 17.49 4.42 -14.72
CA ALA A 244 17.95 4.62 -13.35
C ALA A 244 17.14 3.80 -12.32
N ARG A 245 15.81 3.74 -12.44
CA ARG A 245 14.97 2.91 -11.54
C ARG A 245 15.23 1.43 -11.76
N LEU A 246 15.46 1.02 -13.01
CA LEU A 246 15.80 -0.35 -13.36
C LEU A 246 17.16 -0.77 -12.78
N GLU A 247 18.19 0.04 -12.97
CA GLU A 247 19.54 -0.19 -12.44
C GLU A 247 19.54 -0.21 -10.91
N HIS A 248 18.83 0.74 -10.28
CA HIS A 248 18.65 0.79 -8.84
C HIS A 248 17.96 -0.48 -8.32
N ASN A 249 16.86 -0.90 -8.96
CA ASN A 249 16.20 -2.15 -8.61
C ASN A 249 17.09 -3.37 -8.84
N ARG A 250 17.88 -3.44 -9.92
CA ARG A 250 18.82 -4.54 -10.16
C ARG A 250 19.91 -4.61 -9.09
N LYS A 251 20.42 -3.46 -8.65
CA LYS A 251 21.43 -3.38 -7.60
C LYS A 251 20.90 -3.91 -6.27
N TYR A 252 19.71 -3.46 -5.87
CA TYR A 252 19.20 -3.77 -4.54
C TYR A 252 18.35 -5.04 -4.51
N ALA A 253 17.60 -5.37 -5.55
CA ALA A 253 16.70 -6.52 -5.65
C ALA A 253 16.98 -7.40 -6.89
N PRO A 254 18.20 -7.97 -7.04
CA PRO A 254 18.59 -8.72 -8.25
C PRO A 254 17.67 -9.90 -8.56
N ALA A 255 17.21 -10.64 -7.53
CA ALA A 255 16.30 -11.77 -7.71
C ALA A 255 14.95 -11.39 -8.34
N ALA A 256 14.55 -10.11 -8.32
CA ALA A 256 13.34 -9.66 -9.02
C ALA A 256 13.42 -9.95 -10.52
N PHE A 257 14.64 -9.92 -11.08
CA PHE A 257 14.95 -10.04 -12.51
C PHE A 257 15.36 -11.45 -12.95
N GLU A 258 15.42 -12.40 -12.01
CA GLU A 258 15.75 -13.79 -12.28
C GLU A 258 14.47 -14.59 -12.57
N ASP A 259 14.57 -15.60 -13.42
CA ASP A 259 13.47 -16.54 -13.65
C ASP A 259 13.46 -17.61 -12.54
N ASP A 260 12.31 -17.81 -11.89
CA ASP A 260 12.12 -18.81 -10.83
C ASP A 260 10.74 -19.46 -11.01
N SER A 261 10.63 -20.50 -11.84
CA SER A 261 9.32 -21.10 -12.13
C SER A 261 8.60 -21.62 -10.89
N GLU A 262 9.33 -22.02 -9.85
CA GLU A 262 8.76 -22.51 -8.60
C GLU A 262 8.13 -21.38 -7.79
N ALA A 263 8.82 -20.24 -7.60
CA ALA A 263 8.21 -19.04 -7.01
C ALA A 263 6.99 -18.58 -7.80
N GLY A 264 7.05 -18.67 -9.13
CA GLY A 264 5.97 -18.27 -10.02
C GLY A 264 4.72 -19.12 -9.84
N ALA A 265 4.90 -20.44 -9.83
CA ALA A 265 3.81 -21.38 -9.57
C ALA A 265 3.23 -21.22 -8.15
N ALA A 266 4.11 -21.06 -7.15
CA ALA A 266 3.69 -20.83 -5.77
C ALA A 266 2.85 -19.55 -5.65
N TYR A 267 3.32 -18.45 -6.23
CA TYR A 267 2.61 -17.18 -6.23
C TYR A 267 1.27 -17.29 -6.99
N ALA A 268 1.28 -17.88 -8.19
CA ALA A 268 0.09 -18.07 -9.00
C ALA A 268 -0.99 -18.90 -8.29
N SER A 269 -0.61 -19.91 -7.52
CA SER A 269 -1.56 -20.80 -6.83
C SER A 269 -2.38 -20.12 -5.73
N VAL A 270 -1.87 -19.00 -5.19
CA VAL A 270 -2.50 -18.27 -4.07
C VAL A 270 -3.00 -16.88 -4.46
N ALA A 271 -2.77 -16.44 -5.71
CA ALA A 271 -3.03 -15.07 -6.12
C ALA A 271 -4.22 -14.93 -7.09
N ARG A 272 -4.97 -13.83 -6.96
CA ARG A 272 -6.02 -13.40 -7.87
C ARG A 272 -5.88 -11.91 -8.14
N ASN A 273 -6.02 -11.50 -9.40
CA ASN A 273 -5.93 -10.11 -9.82
C ASN A 273 -7.31 -9.53 -10.15
N PHE A 274 -7.73 -8.51 -9.40
CA PHE A 274 -8.95 -7.75 -9.58
C PHE A 274 -8.64 -6.54 -10.47
N VAL A 275 -8.89 -6.69 -11.77
CA VAL A 275 -8.38 -5.82 -12.83
C VAL A 275 -9.42 -4.79 -13.24
N SER A 276 -8.96 -3.60 -13.64
CA SER A 276 -9.85 -2.56 -14.17
C SER A 276 -10.58 -3.04 -15.43
N SER A 277 -11.91 -2.96 -15.41
CA SER A 277 -12.79 -3.45 -16.48
C SER A 277 -14.19 -2.87 -16.35
N SER A 278 -14.92 -2.82 -17.46
CA SER A 278 -16.34 -2.44 -17.51
C SER A 278 -17.28 -3.59 -17.12
N GLU A 279 -16.78 -4.82 -17.04
CA GLU A 279 -17.57 -5.99 -16.65
C GLU A 279 -17.94 -5.95 -15.16
N PRO A 280 -19.03 -6.60 -14.72
CA PRO A 280 -19.37 -6.71 -13.31
C PRO A 280 -18.23 -7.27 -12.45
N ALA A 281 -18.10 -6.80 -11.21
CA ALA A 281 -17.08 -7.30 -10.28
C ALA A 281 -17.13 -8.83 -10.14
N GLY A 282 -15.97 -9.49 -10.12
CA GLY A 282 -15.84 -10.95 -10.05
C GLY A 282 -15.94 -11.68 -11.40
N THR A 283 -16.32 -10.99 -12.49
CA THR A 283 -16.37 -11.59 -13.82
C THR A 283 -14.98 -12.05 -14.26
N PRO A 284 -14.77 -13.34 -14.63
CA PRO A 284 -13.49 -13.81 -15.14
C PRO A 284 -13.04 -13.04 -16.38
N LEU A 285 -11.76 -12.69 -16.43
CA LEU A 285 -11.14 -11.96 -17.53
C LEU A 285 -9.96 -12.77 -18.11
N PRO A 286 -9.54 -12.47 -19.36
CA PRO A 286 -8.26 -12.95 -19.85
C PRO A 286 -7.14 -12.60 -18.86
N GLY A 287 -6.33 -13.60 -18.50
CA GLY A 287 -5.31 -13.46 -17.46
C GLY A 287 -4.28 -12.36 -17.78
N ARG A 288 -4.01 -11.48 -16.81
CA ARG A 288 -2.83 -10.60 -16.82
C ARG A 288 -1.68 -11.27 -16.08
N GLY A 289 -0.88 -12.05 -16.82
CA GLY A 289 0.22 -12.85 -16.26
C GLY A 289 -0.23 -14.26 -15.84
N PRO A 290 0.51 -14.94 -14.93
CA PRO A 290 0.22 -16.33 -14.54
C PRO A 290 -0.96 -16.48 -13.56
N PHE A 291 -1.70 -15.41 -13.26
CA PHE A 291 -2.73 -15.37 -12.24
C PHE A 291 -4.13 -15.40 -12.83
N GLU A 292 -5.07 -15.98 -12.07
CA GLU A 292 -6.49 -15.75 -12.32
C GLU A 292 -6.77 -14.25 -12.27
N SER A 293 -7.42 -13.73 -13.31
CA SER A 293 -7.83 -12.33 -13.38
C SER A 293 -9.35 -12.24 -13.45
N VAL A 294 -9.91 -11.37 -12.63
CA VAL A 294 -11.35 -11.07 -12.58
C VAL A 294 -11.55 -9.57 -12.65
N SER A 295 -12.72 -9.12 -13.09
CA SER A 295 -13.06 -7.71 -13.11
C SER A 295 -13.17 -7.15 -11.69
N ALA A 296 -12.64 -5.94 -11.49
CA ALA A 296 -12.88 -5.14 -10.31
C ALA A 296 -14.23 -4.41 -10.34
N GLY A 297 -14.98 -4.46 -11.45
CA GLY A 297 -16.25 -3.73 -11.60
C GLY A 297 -16.09 -2.23 -11.89
N HIS A 298 -14.89 -1.78 -12.22
CA HIS A 298 -14.59 -0.37 -12.47
C HIS A 298 -13.43 -0.19 -13.44
N THR A 299 -13.49 0.83 -14.30
CA THR A 299 -12.48 1.07 -15.36
C THR A 299 -11.31 1.95 -14.90
N SER A 300 -11.45 2.68 -13.80
CA SER A 300 -10.36 3.47 -13.21
C SER A 300 -9.40 2.61 -12.41
N HIS A 301 -8.13 2.58 -12.82
CA HIS A 301 -7.00 1.92 -12.14
C HIS A 301 -6.97 2.14 -10.63
N PRO A 302 -6.89 3.39 -10.10
CA PRO A 302 -6.80 3.63 -8.66
C PRO A 302 -8.05 3.20 -7.89
N ALA A 303 -9.21 3.08 -8.55
CA ALA A 303 -10.48 2.74 -7.90
C ALA A 303 -10.71 1.23 -7.76
N THR A 304 -9.84 0.39 -8.33
CA THR A 304 -10.00 -1.07 -8.30
C THR A 304 -9.94 -1.66 -6.90
N THR A 305 -9.18 -1.05 -5.97
CA THR A 305 -9.14 -1.43 -4.56
C THR A 305 -10.51 -1.33 -3.90
N HIS A 306 -11.17 -0.18 -4.05
CA HIS A 306 -12.50 0.07 -3.51
C HIS A 306 -13.58 -0.72 -4.25
N ALA A 307 -13.58 -0.70 -5.58
CA ALA A 307 -14.62 -1.35 -6.38
C ALA A 307 -14.64 -2.87 -6.19
N ALA A 308 -13.47 -3.50 -6.01
CA ALA A 308 -13.37 -4.94 -5.82
C ALA A 308 -13.48 -5.38 -4.36
N THR A 309 -13.75 -4.48 -3.40
CA THR A 309 -13.61 -4.79 -1.97
C THR A 309 -14.38 -6.05 -1.54
N GLU A 310 -15.65 -6.18 -1.93
CA GLU A 310 -16.44 -7.36 -1.55
C GLU A 310 -15.86 -8.67 -2.10
N GLU A 311 -15.46 -8.67 -3.36
CA GLU A 311 -14.86 -9.83 -4.01
C GLU A 311 -13.48 -10.18 -3.42
N VAL A 312 -12.69 -9.16 -3.08
CA VAL A 312 -11.42 -9.32 -2.37
C VAL A 312 -11.65 -9.99 -1.02
N PHE A 313 -12.56 -9.48 -0.19
CA PHE A 313 -12.81 -10.05 1.14
C PHE A 313 -13.43 -11.44 1.07
N SER A 314 -14.30 -11.71 0.09
CA SER A 314 -14.80 -13.06 -0.19
C SER A 314 -13.66 -14.04 -0.47
N PHE A 315 -12.74 -13.65 -1.36
CA PHE A 315 -11.54 -14.42 -1.69
C PHE A 315 -10.62 -14.64 -0.48
N LEU A 316 -10.37 -13.60 0.32
CA LEU A 316 -9.54 -13.71 1.52
C LEU A 316 -10.14 -14.68 2.54
N LYS A 317 -11.45 -14.62 2.79
CA LYS A 317 -12.16 -15.56 3.69
C LYS A 317 -12.04 -16.99 3.20
N GLU A 318 -12.27 -17.22 1.91
CA GLU A 318 -12.17 -18.55 1.31
C GLU A 318 -10.76 -19.15 1.46
N LYS A 319 -9.72 -18.34 1.23
CA LYS A 319 -8.33 -18.80 1.25
C LYS A 319 -7.77 -18.96 2.66
N LEU A 320 -8.17 -18.12 3.62
CA LEU A 320 -7.72 -18.20 5.01
C LEU A 320 -8.42 -19.31 5.81
N ALA A 321 -9.58 -19.80 5.34
CA ALA A 321 -10.28 -20.92 5.96
C ALA A 321 -9.70 -22.32 5.60
N LYS A 322 -8.73 -22.39 4.67
CA LYS A 322 -8.07 -23.61 4.21
C LYS A 322 -6.73 -23.82 4.89
#